data_AF-J0Q7L4-F1
#
_entry.id   AF-J0Q7L4-F1
#
_cell.length_a   1.000
_cell.length_b   1.000
_cell.length_c   1.000
_cell.angle_alpha   90.00
_cell.angle_beta   90.00
_cell.angle_gamma   90.00
#
_symmetry.space_group_name_H-M   'P 1'
#
loop_
_entity.id
_entity.type
_entity.pdbx_description
1 polymer ?
#
loop_
_entity_poly.entity_id
_entity_poly.type
_entity_poly.pdbx_seq_one_letter_code
_entity_poly.pdbx_strand_id
1 'polypeptide(L)'
;ETTEVDSKTLRRIRALRDFGDVKKGDLGGYIEKEDNLSHHGNCWVGGGAKVYEEARVRDGAKVFGNAHVYGHARVYGNAVVCNNAEIYDKARIFEDAAVYVDAQVFENAHIYGKARICGNAQVYGNAWVGGNHIMSTGEKTR
;
A
#
# COMPACT_ATOMS: atom_id res chain seq x y z
N GLU A 1 -5.23 20.12 0.50
CA GLU A 1 -3.81 20.18 0.11
C GLU A 1 -3.61 19.26 -1.10
N THR A 2 -2.70 19.62 -1.99
CA THR A 2 -2.35 18.83 -3.19
C THR A 2 -0.85 18.63 -3.28
N THR A 3 -0.42 17.57 -3.94
CA THR A 3 0.97 17.30 -4.29
C THR A 3 1.04 16.79 -5.73
N GLU A 4 2.18 17.00 -6.39
CA GLU A 4 2.46 16.46 -7.72
C GLU A 4 3.41 15.26 -7.62
N VAL A 5 3.11 14.19 -8.36
CA VAL A 5 3.98 13.02 -8.57
C VAL A 5 3.83 12.58 -10.02
N ASP A 6 4.92 12.44 -10.76
CA ASP A 6 4.89 11.96 -12.16
C ASP A 6 3.85 12.67 -13.06
N SER A 7 3.74 14.00 -12.93
CA SER A 7 2.74 14.85 -13.61
C SER A 7 1.27 14.59 -13.22
N LYS A 8 1.04 13.99 -12.05
CA LYS A 8 -0.28 13.72 -11.49
C LYS A 8 -0.52 14.55 -10.24
N THR A 9 -1.67 15.20 -10.21
CA THR A 9 -2.15 15.92 -9.03
C THR A 9 -2.87 14.97 -8.08
N LEU A 10 -2.28 14.71 -6.92
CA LEU A 10 -2.92 13.99 -5.83
C LEU A 10 -3.50 14.96 -4.80
N ARG A 11 -4.60 14.55 -4.15
CA ARG A 11 -5.33 15.33 -3.15
C ARG A 11 -5.23 14.67 -1.79
N ARG A 12 -4.93 15.47 -0.77
CA ARG A 12 -4.93 15.03 0.63
C ARG A 12 -6.33 14.60 1.04
N ILE A 13 -6.48 13.40 1.58
CA ILE A 13 -7.77 12.89 2.04
C ILE A 13 -8.09 13.36 3.46
N ARG A 14 -9.38 13.38 3.78
CA ARG A 14 -9.90 13.67 5.12
C ARG A 14 -11.00 12.68 5.46
N ALA A 15 -10.94 12.13 6.67
CA ALA A 15 -11.96 11.22 7.16
C ALA A 15 -13.30 11.95 7.35
N LEU A 16 -14.38 11.41 6.78
CA LEU A 16 -15.73 11.99 6.89
C LEU A 16 -16.55 11.39 8.03
N ARG A 17 -16.07 10.28 8.61
CA ARG A 17 -16.68 9.53 9.72
C ARG A 17 -15.61 8.84 10.54
N ASP A 18 -15.99 8.34 11.70
CA ASP A 18 -15.16 7.46 12.53
C ASP A 18 -15.17 6.02 11.99
N PHE A 19 -14.03 5.35 11.99
CA PHE A 19 -13.89 3.92 11.67
C PHE A 19 -12.54 3.39 12.15
N GLY A 20 -12.53 2.20 12.76
CA GLY A 20 -11.32 1.65 13.39
C GLY A 20 -10.67 2.65 14.36
N ASP A 21 -9.41 2.97 14.08
CA ASP A 21 -8.57 3.95 14.78
C ASP A 21 -8.62 5.36 14.18
N VAL A 22 -9.33 5.58 13.06
CA VAL A 22 -9.44 6.88 12.37
C VAL A 22 -10.68 7.64 12.86
N LYS A 23 -10.52 8.94 13.15
CA LYS A 23 -11.58 9.85 13.58
C LYS A 23 -11.99 10.81 12.48
N LYS A 24 -13.27 11.20 12.50
CA LYS A 24 -13.80 12.22 11.60
C LYS A 24 -12.96 13.50 11.70
N GLY A 25 -12.52 14.00 10.55
CA GLY A 25 -11.68 15.18 10.44
C GLY A 25 -10.18 14.88 10.32
N ASP A 26 -9.74 13.65 10.64
CA ASP A 26 -8.34 13.24 10.50
C ASP A 26 -7.88 13.41 9.06
N LEU A 27 -6.67 13.96 8.89
CA LEU A 27 -6.01 14.06 7.60
C LEU A 27 -5.26 12.76 7.31
N GLY A 28 -5.63 12.08 6.22
CA GLY A 28 -4.94 10.88 5.73
C GLY A 28 -3.80 11.24 4.78
N GLY A 29 -3.33 10.33 3.93
CA GLY A 29 -2.35 10.61 2.88
C GLY A 29 -2.98 11.25 1.64
N TYR A 30 -2.46 10.94 0.46
CA TYR A 30 -2.88 11.54 -0.81
C TYR A 30 -3.36 10.47 -1.79
N ILE A 31 -4.43 10.78 -2.51
CA ILE A 31 -4.94 9.94 -3.61
C ILE A 31 -5.10 10.75 -4.90
N GLU A 32 -4.93 10.12 -6.07
CA GLU A 32 -5.17 10.78 -7.37
C GLU A 32 -6.68 10.89 -7.65
N LYS A 33 -7.41 9.78 -7.49
CA LYS A 33 -8.85 9.66 -7.73
C LYS A 33 -9.55 8.88 -6.62
N GLU A 34 -10.86 9.10 -6.49
CA GLU A 34 -11.71 8.51 -5.43
C GLU A 34 -11.61 6.98 -5.38
N ASP A 35 -11.54 6.33 -6.54
CA ASP A 35 -11.40 4.88 -6.67
C ASP A 35 -10.10 4.28 -6.10
N ASN A 36 -9.08 5.10 -5.81
CA ASN A 36 -7.81 4.61 -5.24
C ASN A 36 -7.98 4.12 -3.80
N LEU A 37 -8.99 4.61 -3.06
CA LEU A 37 -9.27 4.21 -1.68
C LEU A 37 -10.76 3.88 -1.54
N SER A 38 -11.09 2.66 -1.09
CA SER A 38 -12.48 2.27 -0.94
C SER A 38 -13.23 3.09 0.11
N HIS A 39 -14.52 3.33 -0.15
CA HIS A 39 -15.47 3.89 0.83
C HIS A 39 -16.02 2.83 1.80
N HIS A 40 -15.75 1.55 1.53
CA HIS A 40 -16.20 0.41 2.34
C HIS A 40 -15.05 -0.18 3.15
N GLY A 41 -15.40 -0.85 4.25
CA GLY A 41 -14.42 -1.39 5.18
C GLY A 41 -13.77 -0.30 6.06
N ASN A 42 -12.57 -0.60 6.53
CA ASN A 42 -11.77 0.23 7.42
C ASN A 42 -10.41 0.61 6.80
N CYS A 43 -10.25 0.46 5.48
CA CYS A 43 -9.00 0.75 4.81
C CYS A 43 -8.65 2.24 4.88
N TRP A 44 -7.36 2.54 4.97
CA TRP A 44 -6.92 3.92 5.14
C TRP A 44 -5.56 4.18 4.50
N VAL A 45 -5.45 5.36 3.89
CA VAL A 45 -4.17 5.94 3.48
C VAL A 45 -3.84 7.04 4.47
N GLY A 46 -2.73 6.94 5.21
CA GLY A 46 -2.33 7.88 6.26
C GLY A 46 -0.95 8.51 6.03
N GLY A 47 -0.59 9.51 6.82
CA GLY A 47 0.75 10.11 6.77
C GLY A 47 1.02 10.87 5.46
N GLY A 48 2.20 10.68 4.86
CA GLY A 48 2.58 11.20 3.54
C GLY A 48 2.43 10.17 2.42
N ALA A 49 1.75 9.05 2.67
CA ALA A 49 1.59 7.98 1.70
C ALA A 49 0.78 8.44 0.50
N LYS A 50 1.08 7.87 -0.67
CA LYS A 50 0.50 8.26 -1.95
C LYS A 50 -0.03 7.04 -2.67
N VAL A 51 -1.30 7.10 -3.08
CA VAL A 51 -1.94 6.06 -3.90
C VAL A 51 -2.48 6.69 -5.18
N TYR A 52 -2.00 6.25 -6.32
CA TYR A 52 -2.29 6.90 -7.60
C TYR A 52 -2.38 5.88 -8.74
N GLU A 53 -2.68 6.36 -9.94
CA GLU A 53 -2.99 5.56 -11.13
C GLU A 53 -4.19 4.63 -10.91
N GLU A 54 -4.11 3.38 -11.34
CA GLU A 54 -5.15 2.36 -11.21
C GLU A 54 -5.03 1.57 -9.90
N ALA A 55 -4.15 1.98 -8.99
CA ALA A 55 -3.92 1.27 -7.76
C ALA A 55 -5.09 1.41 -6.79
N ARG A 56 -5.36 0.38 -6.00
CA ARG A 56 -6.54 0.29 -5.13
C ARG A 56 -6.22 -0.23 -3.74
N VAL A 57 -6.63 0.52 -2.72
CA VAL A 57 -6.59 0.13 -1.31
C VAL A 57 -8.01 -0.13 -0.81
N ARG A 58 -8.26 -1.33 -0.25
CA ARG A 58 -9.60 -1.80 0.11
C ARG A 58 -9.62 -2.60 1.41
N ASP A 59 -10.81 -2.99 1.85
CA ASP A 59 -11.09 -3.82 3.02
C ASP A 59 -10.57 -3.22 4.33
N GLY A 60 -9.62 -3.85 5.03
CA GLY A 60 -8.96 -3.36 6.25
C GLY A 60 -7.53 -2.89 6.03
N ALA A 61 -7.07 -2.78 4.78
CA ALA A 61 -5.69 -2.49 4.46
C ALA A 61 -5.26 -1.08 4.89
N LYS A 62 -4.03 -0.96 5.39
CA LYS A 62 -3.45 0.31 5.85
C LYS A 62 -2.20 0.65 5.06
N VAL A 63 -2.20 1.83 4.43
CA VAL A 63 -1.02 2.38 3.74
C VAL A 63 -0.62 3.68 4.43
N PHE A 64 0.59 3.79 4.96
CA PHE A 64 1.01 4.98 5.72
C PHE A 64 2.51 5.27 5.64
N GLY A 65 2.99 6.29 6.36
CA GLY A 65 4.38 6.74 6.23
C GLY A 65 4.58 7.54 4.95
N ASN A 66 5.61 7.23 4.17
CA ASN A 66 5.92 7.79 2.85
C ASN A 66 5.70 6.75 1.73
N ALA A 67 4.90 5.71 1.96
CA ALA A 67 4.76 4.61 1.01
C ALA A 67 4.09 5.06 -0.29
N HIS A 68 4.46 4.44 -1.40
CA HIS A 68 3.87 4.69 -2.73
C HIS A 68 3.21 3.41 -3.25
N VAL A 69 1.95 3.53 -3.67
CA VAL A 69 1.18 2.43 -4.26
C VAL A 69 0.59 2.92 -5.59
N TYR A 70 1.05 2.38 -6.71
CA TYR A 70 0.75 2.89 -8.05
C TYR A 70 0.67 1.77 -9.10
N GLY A 71 0.59 2.11 -10.39
CA GLY A 71 0.27 1.14 -11.45
C GLY A 71 -1.15 0.60 -11.32
N HIS A 72 -1.28 -0.71 -11.45
CA HIS A 72 -2.48 -1.51 -11.20
C HIS A 72 -2.41 -2.29 -9.87
N ALA A 73 -1.56 -1.88 -8.93
CA ALA A 73 -1.35 -2.56 -7.67
C ALA A 73 -2.63 -2.65 -6.82
N ARG A 74 -2.76 -3.71 -6.02
CA ARG A 74 -3.91 -3.91 -5.13
C ARG A 74 -3.43 -4.25 -3.72
N VAL A 75 -3.90 -3.48 -2.74
CA VAL A 75 -3.66 -3.72 -1.32
C VAL A 75 -5.02 -3.92 -0.64
N TYR A 76 -5.26 -5.10 -0.08
CA TYR A 76 -6.58 -5.48 0.47
C TYR A 76 -6.45 -6.49 1.62
N GLY A 77 -7.54 -7.01 2.17
CA GLY A 77 -7.49 -7.76 3.45
C GLY A 77 -7.07 -6.85 4.62
N ASN A 78 -6.19 -7.33 5.50
CA ASN A 78 -5.60 -6.57 6.61
C ASN A 78 -4.16 -6.12 6.32
N ALA A 79 -3.77 -6.08 5.05
CA ALA A 79 -2.40 -5.83 4.65
C ALA A 79 -1.90 -4.45 5.11
N VAL A 80 -0.62 -4.38 5.45
CA VAL A 80 0.05 -3.16 5.88
C VAL A 80 1.17 -2.80 4.92
N VAL A 81 1.17 -1.57 4.40
CA VAL A 81 2.25 -1.02 3.60
C VAL A 81 2.71 0.29 4.25
N CYS A 82 3.98 0.41 4.64
CA CYS A 82 4.43 1.61 5.34
C CYS A 82 5.90 1.98 5.12
N ASN A 83 6.37 3.02 5.83
CA ASN A 83 7.68 3.66 5.63
C ASN A 83 7.83 4.16 4.19
N ASN A 84 8.88 3.78 3.45
CA ASN A 84 9.11 4.17 2.06
C ASN A 84 8.84 3.01 1.07
N ALA A 85 8.07 2.00 1.49
CA ALA A 85 7.76 0.86 0.63
C ALA A 85 7.07 1.28 -0.67
N GLU A 86 7.39 0.58 -1.76
CA GLU A 86 6.83 0.83 -3.10
C GLU A 86 6.13 -0.42 -3.63
N ILE A 87 4.85 -0.28 -3.98
CA ILE A 87 4.03 -1.34 -4.55
C ILE A 87 3.49 -0.87 -5.89
N TYR A 88 3.86 -1.55 -6.99
CA TYR A 88 3.50 -1.08 -8.32
C TYR A 88 3.27 -2.21 -9.33
N ASP A 89 3.09 -1.85 -10.60
CA ASP A 89 2.63 -2.73 -11.67
C ASP A 89 1.33 -3.46 -11.31
N LYS A 90 1.30 -4.79 -11.25
CA LYS A 90 0.11 -5.61 -10.95
C LYS A 90 0.24 -6.32 -9.59
N ALA A 91 1.17 -5.88 -8.75
CA ALA A 91 1.43 -6.48 -7.45
C ALA A 91 0.19 -6.54 -6.56
N ARG A 92 0.09 -7.60 -5.75
CA ARG A 92 -1.03 -7.81 -4.83
C ARG A 92 -0.52 -8.11 -3.43
N ILE A 93 -0.92 -7.28 -2.47
CA ILE A 93 -0.63 -7.46 -1.05
C ILE A 93 -1.96 -7.69 -0.33
N PHE A 94 -2.10 -8.82 0.35
CA PHE A 94 -3.38 -9.18 0.97
C PHE A 94 -3.23 -10.06 2.21
N GLU A 95 -4.36 -10.43 2.82
CA GLU A 95 -4.42 -11.08 4.14
C GLU A 95 -3.73 -10.22 5.20
N ASP A 96 -2.85 -10.76 6.04
CA ASP A 96 -2.15 -10.05 7.12
C ASP A 96 -0.69 -9.68 6.73
N ALA A 97 -0.40 -9.60 5.42
CA ALA A 97 0.94 -9.33 4.93
C ALA A 97 1.41 -7.91 5.25
N ALA A 98 2.72 -7.74 5.47
CA ALA A 98 3.33 -6.45 5.74
C ALA A 98 4.52 -6.16 4.82
N VAL A 99 4.53 -4.99 4.18
CA VAL A 99 5.64 -4.48 3.36
C VAL A 99 6.08 -3.12 3.89
N TYR A 100 7.36 -2.97 4.25
CA TYR A 100 7.81 -1.79 4.98
C TYR A 100 9.31 -1.51 4.78
N VAL A 101 9.81 -0.45 5.43
CA VAL A 101 11.14 0.17 5.18
C VAL A 101 11.26 0.66 3.74
N ASP A 102 12.09 0.05 2.89
CA ASP A 102 12.38 0.47 1.51
C ASP A 102 12.09 -0.70 0.53
N ALA A 103 11.20 -1.62 0.93
CA ALA A 103 10.92 -2.83 0.18
C ALA A 103 10.09 -2.52 -1.06
N GLN A 104 10.36 -3.25 -2.15
CA GLN A 104 9.68 -3.07 -3.43
C GLN A 104 8.96 -4.36 -3.84
N VAL A 105 7.68 -4.23 -4.20
CA VAL A 105 6.88 -5.33 -4.76
C VAL A 105 6.23 -4.90 -6.06
N PHE A 106 6.54 -5.60 -7.15
CA PHE A 106 6.16 -5.15 -8.50
C PHE A 106 5.94 -6.32 -9.46
N GLU A 107 5.77 -6.02 -10.76
CA GLU A 107 5.27 -6.95 -11.78
C GLU A 107 3.97 -7.64 -11.33
N ASN A 108 3.87 -8.98 -11.39
CA ASN A 108 2.68 -9.74 -10.97
C ASN A 108 2.90 -10.46 -9.62
N ALA A 109 3.73 -9.93 -8.73
CA ALA A 109 4.02 -10.58 -7.45
C ALA A 109 2.83 -10.56 -6.47
N HIS A 110 2.73 -11.62 -5.64
CA HIS A 110 1.70 -11.79 -4.61
C HIS A 110 2.35 -11.97 -3.24
N ILE A 111 2.00 -11.08 -2.30
CA ILE A 111 2.39 -11.19 -0.89
C ILE A 111 1.12 -11.43 -0.06
N TYR A 112 1.11 -12.49 0.73
CA TYR A 112 -0.08 -12.94 1.47
C TYR A 112 0.27 -13.66 2.78
N GLY A 113 -0.70 -14.19 3.49
CA GLY A 113 -0.53 -14.76 4.83
C GLY A 113 -0.08 -13.70 5.82
N LYS A 114 0.91 -14.05 6.64
CA LYS A 114 1.60 -13.18 7.60
C LYS A 114 3.02 -12.83 7.10
N ALA A 115 3.24 -12.86 5.79
CA ALA A 115 4.55 -12.59 5.22
C ALA A 115 4.99 -11.15 5.54
N ARG A 116 6.29 -10.96 5.77
CA ARG A 116 6.90 -9.68 6.11
C ARG A 116 8.05 -9.38 5.16
N ILE A 117 7.90 -8.37 4.32
CA ILE A 117 8.93 -7.93 3.37
C ILE A 117 9.48 -6.58 3.86
N CYS A 118 10.78 -6.50 4.09
CA CYS A 118 11.40 -5.30 4.65
C CYS A 118 12.83 -5.06 4.18
N GLY A 119 13.42 -3.99 4.71
CA GLY A 119 14.70 -3.49 4.22
C GLY A 119 14.55 -3.05 2.77
N ASN A 120 15.54 -3.39 1.95
CA ASN A 120 15.61 -3.14 0.51
C ASN A 120 15.38 -4.44 -0.29
N ALA A 121 14.52 -5.34 0.22
CA ALA A 121 14.11 -6.56 -0.46
C ALA A 121 13.28 -6.24 -1.72
N GLN A 122 13.39 -7.09 -2.74
CA GLN A 122 12.62 -6.96 -3.99
C GLN A 122 11.85 -8.24 -4.30
N VAL A 123 10.54 -8.14 -4.47
CA VAL A 123 9.68 -9.24 -4.93
C VAL A 123 9.02 -8.85 -6.24
N TYR A 124 9.25 -9.61 -7.30
CA TYR A 124 8.83 -9.28 -8.66
C TYR A 124 8.47 -10.53 -9.45
N GLY A 125 8.35 -10.45 -10.77
CA GLY A 125 7.98 -11.61 -11.59
C GLY A 125 6.54 -12.06 -11.35
N ASN A 126 6.39 -13.35 -11.14
CA ASN A 126 5.13 -13.99 -10.77
C ASN A 126 5.29 -14.65 -9.40
N ALA A 127 6.12 -14.08 -8.52
CA ALA A 127 6.44 -14.63 -7.21
C ALA A 127 5.21 -14.73 -6.30
N TRP A 128 5.16 -15.79 -5.48
CA TRP A 128 4.16 -15.99 -4.43
C TRP A 128 4.89 -16.12 -3.10
N VAL A 129 4.82 -15.08 -2.26
CA VAL A 129 5.43 -15.06 -0.93
C VAL A 129 4.32 -15.05 0.11
N GLY A 130 4.22 -16.14 0.88
CA GLY A 130 3.11 -16.34 1.81
C GLY A 130 3.52 -17.00 3.13
N GLY A 131 2.53 -17.38 3.92
CA GLY A 131 2.74 -18.02 5.22
C GLY A 131 3.36 -17.05 6.23
N ASN A 132 4.38 -17.47 6.98
CA ASN A 132 5.10 -16.64 7.95
C ASN A 132 6.48 -16.19 7.42
N HIS A 133 6.67 -16.18 6.09
CA HIS A 133 7.97 -15.89 5.50
C HIS A 133 8.42 -14.45 5.78
N ILE A 134 9.70 -14.27 6.10
CA ILE A 134 10.30 -12.96 6.31
C ILE A 134 11.36 -12.78 5.24
N MET A 135 11.21 -11.75 4.42
CA MET A 135 12.24 -11.29 3.49
C MET A 135 12.84 -9.97 3.95
N SER A 136 14.16 -9.84 3.82
CA SER A 136 14.90 -8.69 4.31
C SER A 136 15.96 -8.19 3.32
N THR A 137 16.71 -7.16 3.72
CA THR A 137 17.74 -6.47 2.94
C THR A 137 18.58 -7.41 2.07
N GLY A 138 18.60 -7.13 0.75
CA GLY A 138 19.42 -7.84 -0.22
C GLY A 138 18.76 -9.06 -0.86
N GLU A 139 17.63 -9.53 -0.32
CA GLU A 139 16.92 -10.66 -0.90
C GLU A 139 16.08 -10.25 -2.11
N LYS A 140 16.10 -11.12 -3.12
CA LYS A 140 15.34 -10.97 -4.36
C LYS A 140 14.58 -12.26 -4.64
N THR A 141 13.32 -12.15 -5.02
CA THR A 141 12.49 -13.30 -5.41
C THR A 141 11.65 -12.94 -6.63
N ARG A 142 11.51 -13.88 -7.55
CA ARG A 142 10.85 -13.74 -8.87
C ARG A 142 9.79 -14.81 -9.08
#